data_AF-A0A6A9SEN7-F1
#
_entry.id   AF-A0A6A9SEN7-F1
#
_cell.length_a   1.000
_cell.length_b   1.000
_cell.length_c   1.000
_cell.angle_alpha   90.00
_cell.angle_beta   90.00
_cell.angle_gamma   90.00
#
_symmetry.space_group_name_H-M   'P 1'
#
loop_
_entity.id
_entity.type
_entity.pdbx_description
1 polymer ?
#
loop_
_entity_poly.entity_id
_entity_poly.type
_entity_poly.pdbx_seq_one_letter_code
_entity_poly.pdbx_strand_id
1 'polypeptide(L)'
;MHARTIGAALALLLVSGTVGIGVAGDIHIEIPSDSGDAVPDDGPDYGVNNSTFQRLWSEDIDNGNLSADDFNGANVSSRAEFAHRLAQSTDIPFARPPQAASNWNSGDFGDYNPGGQDTSVYPAGASLEDGVYIKDAYASIFAVQPSTILHQTNGTTKYVPPEGQVRALSDYRVAVPEGDQTGPHRERWSIDRTSIESMELSADGRTIDTGSGHQTTLQYTNLSGSPQLIVETNITVTLRHVTLDCPAWNSTRSSCGGDWNRVVETVEASKTVSASQTVVVNQLSGISGNRVQFEAREDQVGAVVHPNTEWSTITVDGDVRARSNWWFYTAGRSGWQTMLTSTATNTSRTESSVRPVQVHAFPSQQAPYVPTEPTDNGKRPLVIEETWGTKQSGPSLPANIDLESANPYVNADSIALSSTTLDESAFREVTVQGIVREQSRTVSLSEQQTVRETNLTLSVTEANATHAVVRATVTENETDDAVTTGRVTIGNQTTALNSSGMAVTTVSYPAIAVRGQYTSAAWWRTDQPYSASEDVAKTPANFPDLKSLIQLVVVTMLWFIPVAVLVFGFDYMSGGELLGLTKRT
;
A
#
# COMPACT_ATOMS: atom_id res chain seq x y z
N MET A 1 15.23 -44.11 12.09
CA MET A 1 15.21 -45.50 11.57
C MET A 1 13.77 -45.86 11.23
N HIS A 2 13.59 -46.59 10.12
CA HIS A 2 12.34 -47.01 9.47
C HIS A 2 11.74 -46.02 8.47
N ALA A 3 12.26 -46.19 7.26
CA ALA A 3 11.75 -45.73 5.98
C ALA A 3 10.49 -46.50 5.57
N ARG A 4 9.62 -45.85 4.78
CA ARG A 4 8.85 -46.50 3.72
C ARG A 4 8.71 -45.56 2.52
N THR A 5 9.44 -45.93 1.47
CA THR A 5 9.19 -45.61 0.06
C THR A 5 7.92 -46.31 -0.44
N ILE A 6 7.27 -45.71 -1.43
CA ILE A 6 6.41 -46.25 -2.53
C ILE A 6 5.88 -44.97 -3.21
N GLY A 7 5.89 -44.73 -4.52
CA GLY A 7 6.21 -45.50 -5.71
C GLY A 7 5.61 -44.71 -6.88
N ALA A 8 6.42 -44.42 -7.90
CA ALA A 8 6.00 -43.73 -9.11
C ALA A 8 5.07 -44.61 -9.96
N ALA A 9 4.04 -44.02 -10.57
CA ALA A 9 3.27 -44.64 -11.64
C ALA A 9 3.12 -43.63 -12.79
N LEU A 10 3.98 -43.81 -13.78
CA LEU A 10 3.90 -43.26 -15.14
C LEU A 10 2.68 -43.89 -15.84
N ALA A 11 1.80 -43.09 -16.43
CA ALA A 11 0.79 -43.56 -17.36
C ALA A 11 1.04 -42.92 -18.74
N LEU A 12 1.58 -43.74 -19.65
CA LEU A 12 1.62 -43.51 -21.08
C LEU A 12 0.18 -43.53 -21.63
N LEU A 13 -0.18 -42.55 -22.45
CA LEU A 13 -1.27 -42.67 -23.42
C LEU A 13 -0.72 -42.38 -24.82
N LEU A 14 -0.47 -43.48 -25.52
CA LEU A 14 -0.31 -43.56 -26.97
C LEU A 14 -1.69 -43.38 -27.62
N VAL A 15 -1.85 -42.38 -28.48
CA VAL A 15 -2.91 -42.40 -29.51
C VAL A 15 -2.22 -42.30 -30.87
N SER A 16 -2.58 -43.29 -31.69
CA SER A 16 -2.03 -43.61 -33.00
C SER A 16 -2.39 -42.56 -34.05
N GLY A 17 -1.47 -42.38 -35.01
CA GLY A 17 -1.60 -41.43 -36.09
C GLY A 17 -2.56 -41.82 -37.21
N THR A 18 -2.97 -40.81 -37.96
CA THR A 18 -3.41 -40.92 -39.35
C THR A 18 -2.59 -39.94 -40.19
N VAL A 19 -1.94 -40.50 -41.21
CA VAL A 19 -1.13 -39.79 -42.20
C VAL A 19 -2.06 -39.03 -43.16
N GLY A 20 -1.85 -37.72 -43.27
CA GLY A 20 -2.43 -36.87 -44.32
C GLY A 20 -1.37 -35.87 -44.78
N ILE A 21 -0.81 -36.11 -45.97
CA ILE A 21 0.18 -35.26 -46.63
C ILE A 21 -0.54 -34.04 -47.23
N GLY A 22 -0.08 -32.82 -46.95
CA GLY A 22 -0.62 -31.62 -47.61
C GLY A 22 -0.04 -30.27 -47.18
N VAL A 23 1.15 -29.95 -47.69
CA VAL A 23 1.66 -28.59 -48.05
C VAL A 23 1.82 -27.52 -46.95
N ALA A 24 3.05 -27.46 -46.43
CA ALA A 24 3.88 -26.30 -46.05
C ALA A 24 3.22 -24.95 -45.72
N GLY A 25 3.39 -24.55 -44.45
CA GLY A 25 3.24 -23.16 -43.99
C GLY A 25 3.04 -23.02 -42.48
N ASP A 26 3.69 -23.85 -41.65
CA ASP A 26 3.62 -23.67 -40.20
C ASP A 26 4.39 -22.42 -39.81
N ILE A 27 3.63 -21.39 -39.44
CA ILE A 27 4.12 -20.24 -38.68
C ILE A 27 4.52 -20.81 -37.33
N HIS A 28 5.83 -21.02 -37.14
CA HIS A 28 6.38 -21.12 -35.80
C HIS A 28 6.06 -19.81 -35.07
N ILE A 29 5.01 -19.82 -34.25
CA ILE A 29 4.92 -18.88 -33.15
C ILE A 29 5.97 -19.36 -32.14
N GLU A 30 7.23 -18.98 -32.38
CA GLU A 30 8.15 -18.81 -31.27
C GLU A 30 7.53 -17.73 -30.39
N ILE A 31 6.96 -18.13 -29.26
CA ILE A 31 6.80 -17.24 -28.13
C ILE A 31 8.23 -16.83 -27.76
N PRO A 32 8.65 -15.58 -27.97
CA PRO A 32 10.00 -15.19 -27.59
C PRO A 32 10.08 -15.34 -26.08
N SER A 33 11.10 -16.03 -25.59
CA SER A 33 11.55 -15.87 -24.22
C SER A 33 11.83 -14.38 -24.02
N ASP A 34 11.07 -13.76 -23.12
CA ASP A 34 11.21 -12.37 -22.70
C ASP A 34 12.48 -12.22 -21.85
N SER A 35 13.64 -12.40 -22.49
CA SER A 35 14.97 -12.33 -21.89
C SER A 35 15.65 -11.01 -22.25
N GLY A 36 14.90 -9.90 -22.23
CA GLY A 36 15.47 -8.56 -22.27
C GLY A 36 15.69 -8.09 -20.84
N ASP A 37 16.85 -7.52 -20.53
CA ASP A 37 17.07 -6.85 -19.25
C ASP A 37 15.92 -5.85 -19.02
N ALA A 38 15.16 -6.08 -17.95
CA ALA A 38 14.04 -5.24 -17.57
C ALA A 38 14.52 -3.84 -17.16
N VAL A 39 15.77 -3.77 -16.67
CA VAL A 39 16.47 -2.53 -16.35
C VAL A 39 17.02 -1.90 -17.64
N PRO A 40 16.70 -0.62 -17.94
CA PRO A 40 17.26 0.08 -19.09
C PRO A 40 18.74 0.40 -18.94
N ASP A 41 19.51 0.27 -20.02
CA ASP A 41 20.96 0.57 -20.08
C ASP A 41 21.28 2.07 -20.15
N ASP A 42 20.27 2.92 -20.39
CA ASP A 42 20.38 4.37 -20.53
C ASP A 42 20.27 5.13 -19.18
N GLY A 43 20.13 4.41 -18.06
CA GLY A 43 20.10 4.98 -16.72
C GLY A 43 21.34 4.67 -15.87
N PRO A 44 21.50 5.33 -14.70
CA PRO A 44 20.61 6.35 -14.14
C PRO A 44 20.74 7.71 -14.84
N ASP A 45 19.61 8.33 -15.21
CA ASP A 45 19.56 9.69 -15.79
C ASP A 45 18.37 10.50 -15.19
N TYR A 46 18.10 11.69 -15.74
CA TYR A 46 16.96 12.56 -15.47
C TYR A 46 16.86 13.02 -14.01
N GLY A 47 18.00 13.11 -13.33
CA GLY A 47 18.06 13.45 -11.91
C GLY A 47 17.60 12.33 -10.97
N VAL A 48 17.46 11.09 -11.46
CA VAL A 48 17.27 9.91 -10.63
C VAL A 48 18.64 9.44 -10.12
N ASN A 49 18.80 9.36 -8.79
CA ASN A 49 20.07 8.87 -8.24
C ASN A 49 20.22 7.35 -8.49
N ASN A 50 21.46 6.90 -8.64
CA ASN A 50 21.76 5.52 -9.05
C ASN A 50 21.10 4.46 -8.14
N SER A 51 21.17 4.60 -6.82
CA SER A 51 20.55 3.62 -5.91
C SER A 51 19.02 3.60 -5.95
N THR A 52 18.37 4.69 -6.37
CA THR A 52 16.91 4.74 -6.57
C THR A 52 16.53 4.22 -7.95
N PHE A 53 17.36 4.46 -8.96
CA PHE A 53 17.16 3.95 -10.32
C PHE A 53 17.06 2.43 -10.33
N GLN A 54 17.97 1.72 -9.64
CA GLN A 54 17.94 0.26 -9.54
C GLN A 54 16.64 -0.27 -8.92
N ARG A 55 15.93 0.54 -8.12
CA ARG A 55 14.67 0.17 -7.47
C ARG A 55 13.44 0.47 -8.32
N LEU A 56 13.61 1.05 -9.52
CA LEU A 56 12.48 1.45 -10.35
C LEU A 56 11.84 0.29 -11.12
N TRP A 57 12.52 -0.84 -11.19
CA TRP A 57 12.30 -1.89 -12.18
C TRP A 57 11.89 -3.21 -11.55
N SER A 58 10.86 -3.19 -10.69
CA SER A 58 10.43 -4.39 -9.96
C SER A 58 9.93 -5.54 -10.81
N GLU A 59 9.69 -5.33 -12.11
CA GLU A 59 9.35 -6.44 -13.00
C GLU A 59 10.56 -7.26 -13.46
N ASP A 60 11.78 -6.92 -13.01
CA ASP A 60 13.00 -7.61 -13.36
C ASP A 60 13.04 -9.05 -12.85
N ILE A 61 13.98 -9.83 -13.40
CA ILE A 61 14.13 -11.22 -13.01
C ILE A 61 15.03 -11.28 -11.79
N ASP A 62 14.42 -11.51 -10.63
CA ASP A 62 15.12 -11.84 -9.39
C ASP A 62 15.80 -13.21 -9.51
N ASN A 63 17.04 -13.21 -9.99
CA ASN A 63 17.85 -14.43 -10.14
C ASN A 63 19.25 -14.29 -9.54
N GLY A 64 19.49 -13.21 -8.80
CA GLY A 64 20.69 -13.04 -8.00
C GLY A 64 20.72 -14.12 -6.92
N ASN A 65 21.38 -15.25 -7.19
CA ASN A 65 21.78 -16.23 -6.18
C ASN A 65 22.91 -15.64 -5.32
N LEU A 66 22.64 -14.49 -4.73
CA LEU A 66 23.55 -13.71 -3.91
C LEU A 66 23.43 -14.20 -2.48
N SER A 67 24.59 -14.44 -1.88
CA SER A 67 24.73 -14.76 -0.47
C SER A 67 24.97 -13.48 0.34
N ALA A 68 24.86 -13.58 1.67
CA ALA A 68 25.22 -12.46 2.55
C ALA A 68 26.67 -11.97 2.32
N ASP A 69 27.57 -12.85 1.87
CA ASP A 69 28.96 -12.49 1.60
C ASP A 69 29.13 -11.57 0.38
N ASP A 70 28.18 -11.61 -0.56
CA ASP A 70 28.17 -10.72 -1.74
C ASP A 70 27.83 -9.27 -1.38
N PHE A 71 27.31 -9.04 -0.17
CA PHE A 71 26.99 -7.72 0.37
C PHE A 71 28.08 -7.16 1.31
N ASN A 72 29.16 -7.91 1.54
CA ASN A 72 30.27 -7.44 2.37
C ASN A 72 31.01 -6.26 1.70
N GLY A 73 31.60 -5.37 2.51
CA GLY A 73 32.30 -4.17 2.01
C GLY A 73 33.53 -4.43 1.12
N ALA A 74 33.98 -5.69 1.00
CA ALA A 74 34.98 -6.10 0.02
C ALA A 74 34.39 -6.28 -1.40
N ASN A 75 33.11 -6.63 -1.49
CA ASN A 75 32.39 -6.89 -2.75
C ASN A 75 31.45 -5.73 -3.14
N VAL A 76 31.05 -4.91 -2.17
CA VAL A 76 30.20 -3.73 -2.37
C VAL A 76 31.04 -2.46 -2.32
N SER A 77 31.29 -1.88 -3.48
CA SER A 77 32.12 -0.68 -3.62
C SER A 77 31.38 0.63 -3.31
N SER A 78 30.04 0.61 -3.30
CA SER A 78 29.22 1.80 -3.08
C SER A 78 27.79 1.46 -2.64
N ARG A 79 27.04 2.47 -2.17
CA ARG A 79 25.59 2.34 -1.91
C ARG A 79 24.78 2.00 -3.15
N ALA A 80 25.23 2.44 -4.33
CA ALA A 80 24.58 2.12 -5.60
C ALA A 80 24.79 0.65 -5.95
N GLU A 81 26.01 0.15 -5.80
CA GLU A 81 26.33 -1.27 -5.98
C GLU A 81 25.54 -2.17 -5.02
N PHE A 82 25.41 -1.75 -3.77
CA PHE A 82 24.56 -2.44 -2.79
C PHE A 82 23.10 -2.52 -3.27
N ALA A 83 22.56 -1.38 -3.71
CA ALA A 83 21.17 -1.31 -4.15
C ALA A 83 20.93 -2.12 -5.44
N HIS A 84 21.88 -2.10 -6.37
CA HIS A 84 21.85 -2.89 -7.59
C HIS A 84 21.82 -4.39 -7.28
N ARG A 85 22.76 -4.87 -6.45
CA ARG A 85 22.80 -6.27 -6.00
C ARG A 85 21.53 -6.69 -5.28
N LEU A 86 21.01 -5.81 -4.41
CA LEU A 86 19.80 -6.11 -3.67
C LEU A 86 18.60 -6.20 -4.61
N ALA A 87 18.44 -5.24 -5.54
CA ALA A 87 17.39 -5.25 -6.55
C ALA A 87 17.46 -6.48 -7.48
N GLN A 88 18.67 -6.96 -7.82
CA GLN A 88 18.83 -8.20 -8.59
C GLN A 88 18.41 -9.48 -7.85
N SER A 89 18.23 -9.40 -6.53
CA SER A 89 17.91 -10.55 -5.68
C SER A 89 16.48 -10.54 -5.16
N THR A 90 15.87 -9.37 -5.05
CA THR A 90 14.53 -9.16 -4.52
C THR A 90 14.10 -7.71 -4.73
N ASP A 91 12.80 -7.50 -4.77
CA ASP A 91 12.18 -6.20 -4.86
C ASP A 91 12.30 -5.33 -3.60
N ILE A 92 12.55 -4.02 -3.79
CA ILE A 92 12.72 -3.07 -2.68
C ILE A 92 11.62 -2.01 -2.66
N PRO A 93 10.58 -2.16 -1.83
CA PRO A 93 9.42 -1.27 -1.86
C PRO A 93 9.74 0.10 -1.25
N PHE A 94 8.99 1.11 -1.67
CA PHE A 94 9.00 2.47 -1.16
C PHE A 94 7.90 2.66 -0.12
N ALA A 95 8.21 3.41 0.94
CA ALA A 95 7.24 3.76 1.98
C ALA A 95 6.28 4.91 1.58
N ARG A 96 6.45 5.48 0.39
CA ARG A 96 5.62 6.54 -0.20
C ARG A 96 5.75 6.50 -1.72
N PRO A 97 4.77 7.03 -2.49
CA PRO A 97 4.88 7.13 -3.94
C PRO A 97 6.19 7.84 -4.35
N PRO A 98 7.11 7.19 -5.09
CA PRO A 98 8.44 7.74 -5.35
C PRO A 98 8.38 8.86 -6.40
N GLN A 99 9.07 9.99 -6.13
CA GLN A 99 9.25 11.05 -7.12
C GLN A 99 10.08 10.59 -8.34
N ALA A 100 10.96 9.61 -8.13
CA ALA A 100 11.86 9.11 -9.16
C ALA A 100 11.12 8.60 -10.42
N ALA A 101 9.95 7.99 -10.27
CA ALA A 101 9.13 7.58 -11.42
C ALA A 101 8.64 8.78 -12.27
N SER A 102 8.34 9.92 -11.62
CA SER A 102 7.96 11.13 -12.34
C SER A 102 9.15 11.79 -13.04
N ASN A 103 10.32 11.78 -12.40
CA ASN A 103 11.55 12.31 -12.99
C ASN A 103 11.96 11.48 -14.21
N TRP A 104 11.99 10.15 -14.07
CA TRP A 104 12.31 9.22 -15.14
C TRP A 104 11.40 9.43 -16.34
N ASN A 105 10.09 9.25 -16.18
CA ASN A 105 9.13 9.41 -17.27
C ASN A 105 9.11 10.81 -17.89
N SER A 106 9.54 11.85 -17.17
CA SER A 106 9.61 13.20 -17.74
C SER A 106 10.79 13.37 -18.68
N GLY A 107 11.94 12.77 -18.34
CA GLY A 107 13.14 12.83 -19.16
C GLY A 107 13.11 11.81 -20.29
N ASP A 108 12.82 10.55 -19.96
CA ASP A 108 12.69 9.42 -20.87
C ASP A 108 11.66 9.69 -21.98
N PHE A 109 10.57 10.40 -21.69
CA PHE A 109 9.63 10.84 -22.72
C PHE A 109 10.26 11.72 -23.82
N GLY A 110 11.28 12.51 -23.46
CA GLY A 110 12.02 13.37 -24.39
C GLY A 110 12.96 12.62 -25.33
N ASP A 111 13.30 11.38 -25.00
CA ASP A 111 14.21 10.52 -25.78
C ASP A 111 13.49 9.78 -26.91
N TYR A 112 12.17 9.95 -27.02
CA TYR A 112 11.41 9.41 -28.13
C TYR A 112 11.85 10.04 -29.45
N ASN A 113 12.38 9.20 -30.34
CA ASN A 113 12.78 9.59 -31.69
C ASN A 113 11.79 9.06 -32.73
N PRO A 114 10.87 9.89 -33.25
CA PRO A 114 9.90 9.47 -34.25
C PRO A 114 10.54 9.16 -35.60
N GLY A 115 9.80 8.47 -36.45
CA GLY A 115 10.18 8.20 -37.83
C GLY A 115 10.12 9.42 -38.76
N GLY A 116 10.54 9.20 -40.00
CA GLY A 116 10.39 10.16 -41.10
C GLY A 116 9.03 10.05 -41.80
N GLN A 117 8.88 10.66 -42.96
CA GLN A 117 7.59 10.66 -43.69
C GLN A 117 7.15 9.26 -44.18
N ASP A 118 8.10 8.34 -44.37
CA ASP A 118 7.90 6.99 -44.91
C ASP A 118 8.11 5.88 -43.86
N THR A 119 8.30 6.27 -42.60
CA THR A 119 8.69 5.37 -41.51
C THR A 119 7.87 5.67 -40.25
N SER A 120 7.29 4.64 -39.62
CA SER A 120 6.59 4.77 -38.33
C SER A 120 7.37 4.05 -37.24
N VAL A 121 7.60 4.69 -36.10
CA VAL A 121 8.29 4.14 -34.92
C VAL A 121 7.32 4.06 -33.75
N TYR A 122 7.01 2.84 -33.27
CA TYR A 122 5.97 2.60 -32.27
C TYR A 122 6.36 1.53 -31.24
N PRO A 123 5.83 1.59 -30.00
CA PRO A 123 6.04 0.54 -29.02
C PRO A 123 5.34 -0.75 -29.43
N ALA A 124 5.91 -1.91 -29.09
CA ALA A 124 5.34 -3.21 -29.46
C ALA A 124 3.89 -3.43 -29.01
N GLY A 125 3.47 -2.78 -27.93
CA GLY A 125 2.09 -2.79 -27.45
C GLY A 125 1.13 -1.80 -28.15
N ALA A 126 1.58 -1.04 -29.15
CA ALA A 126 0.73 -0.06 -29.84
C ALA A 126 -0.36 -0.74 -30.67
N SER A 127 -1.56 -0.14 -30.66
CA SER A 127 -2.65 -0.51 -31.58
C SER A 127 -2.55 0.37 -32.83
N LEU A 128 -2.21 -0.25 -33.95
CA LEU A 128 -2.01 0.45 -35.22
C LEU A 128 -3.30 0.46 -36.06
N GLU A 129 -3.49 1.53 -36.80
CA GLU A 129 -4.54 1.66 -37.79
C GLU A 129 -4.03 2.20 -39.12
N ASP A 130 -4.61 1.66 -40.19
CA ASP A 130 -4.33 2.11 -41.55
C ASP A 130 -5.46 2.99 -42.09
N GLY A 131 -5.08 3.95 -42.93
CA GLY A 131 -5.91 4.68 -43.86
C GLY A 131 -5.51 4.38 -45.31
N VAL A 132 -5.94 5.24 -46.23
CA VAL A 132 -5.60 5.12 -47.67
C VAL A 132 -4.11 5.41 -47.88
N TYR A 133 -3.66 6.61 -47.48
CA TYR A 133 -2.27 7.06 -47.61
C TYR A 133 -1.50 7.08 -46.29
N ILE A 134 -2.19 7.14 -45.16
CA ILE A 134 -1.56 7.12 -43.84
C ILE A 134 -1.57 5.67 -43.35
N LYS A 135 -0.41 5.14 -42.93
CA LYS A 135 -0.21 3.74 -42.53
C LYS A 135 0.48 3.66 -41.19
N ASP A 136 0.26 2.55 -40.48
CA ASP A 136 0.85 2.27 -39.17
C ASP A 136 0.66 3.45 -38.18
N ALA A 137 -0.50 4.12 -38.27
CA ALA A 137 -0.84 5.25 -37.42
C ALA A 137 -1.30 4.74 -36.07
N TYR A 138 -0.88 5.40 -34.99
CA TYR A 138 -1.31 5.03 -33.65
C TYR A 138 -1.37 6.24 -32.71
N ALA A 139 -2.14 6.12 -31.64
CA ALA A 139 -1.97 6.95 -30.46
C ALA A 139 -1.58 6.03 -29.30
N SER A 140 -0.66 6.46 -28.46
CA SER A 140 -0.32 5.78 -27.21
C SER A 140 -0.20 6.79 -26.09
N ILE A 141 -0.97 6.60 -25.02
CA ILE A 141 -0.69 7.25 -23.74
C ILE A 141 0.63 6.68 -23.27
N PHE A 142 1.65 7.49 -23.03
CA PHE A 142 2.94 7.10 -22.47
C PHE A 142 2.83 6.95 -20.95
N ALA A 143 2.40 8.01 -20.27
CA ALA A 143 2.19 8.04 -18.83
C ALA A 143 1.03 8.98 -18.44
N VAL A 144 0.35 8.65 -17.35
CA VAL A 144 -0.60 9.56 -16.66
C VAL A 144 0.03 9.88 -15.32
N GLN A 145 0.29 11.14 -15.01
CA GLN A 145 1.12 11.53 -13.86
C GLN A 145 0.56 12.76 -13.10
N PRO A 146 0.68 12.75 -11.76
CA PRO A 146 1.01 11.59 -10.93
C PRO A 146 -0.12 10.55 -10.99
N SER A 147 0.21 9.26 -10.84
CA SER A 147 -0.79 8.20 -10.72
C SER A 147 -0.25 7.06 -9.86
N THR A 148 -1.17 6.23 -9.35
CA THR A 148 -0.81 5.04 -8.57
C THR A 148 -1.80 3.93 -8.87
N ILE A 149 -1.30 2.75 -9.20
CA ILE A 149 -2.08 1.55 -9.47
C ILE A 149 -2.23 0.78 -8.16
N LEU A 150 -3.42 0.82 -7.57
CA LEU A 150 -3.72 0.11 -6.34
C LEU A 150 -4.06 -1.36 -6.63
N HIS A 151 -3.39 -2.29 -5.96
CA HIS A 151 -3.70 -3.72 -6.01
C HIS A 151 -4.73 -4.11 -4.95
N GLN A 152 -5.79 -4.78 -5.39
CA GLN A 152 -6.90 -5.25 -4.57
C GLN A 152 -7.23 -6.70 -4.94
N THR A 153 -8.03 -7.40 -4.12
CA THR A 153 -8.39 -8.81 -4.38
C THR A 153 -8.96 -9.03 -5.78
N ASN A 154 -9.73 -8.05 -6.29
CA ASN A 154 -10.46 -8.15 -7.55
C ASN A 154 -9.72 -7.49 -8.74
N GLY A 155 -8.41 -7.28 -8.63
CA GLY A 155 -7.59 -6.68 -9.68
C GLY A 155 -6.97 -5.36 -9.27
N THR A 156 -6.81 -4.45 -10.23
CA THR A 156 -6.12 -3.18 -10.02
C THR A 156 -6.97 -1.97 -10.38
N THR A 157 -6.75 -0.87 -9.66
CA THR A 157 -7.41 0.42 -9.91
C THR A 157 -6.36 1.51 -10.06
N LYS A 158 -6.38 2.25 -11.17
CA LYS A 158 -5.44 3.36 -11.40
C LYS A 158 -5.99 4.67 -10.84
N TYR A 159 -5.41 5.13 -9.75
CA TYR A 159 -5.76 6.39 -9.12
C TYR A 159 -4.96 7.56 -9.69
N VAL A 160 -5.63 8.69 -9.86
CA VAL A 160 -5.06 9.99 -10.27
C VAL A 160 -5.55 11.09 -9.33
N PRO A 161 -4.80 12.19 -9.15
CA PRO A 161 -5.35 13.38 -8.50
C PRO A 161 -6.41 14.06 -9.41
N PRO A 162 -7.13 15.07 -8.90
CA PRO A 162 -8.01 15.92 -9.72
C PRO A 162 -7.27 16.73 -10.79
N GLU A 163 -5.97 16.98 -10.60
CA GLU A 163 -5.12 17.79 -11.47
C GLU A 163 -3.81 17.07 -11.78
N GLY A 164 -3.45 16.99 -13.06
CA GLY A 164 -2.26 16.29 -13.51
C GLY A 164 -2.12 16.32 -15.02
N GLN A 165 -1.35 15.38 -15.57
CA GLN A 165 -1.03 15.37 -16.99
C GLN A 165 -1.02 13.98 -17.61
N VAL A 166 -1.23 13.93 -18.92
CA VAL A 166 -1.10 12.78 -19.79
C VAL A 166 -0.02 13.08 -20.82
N ARG A 167 1.01 12.24 -20.83
CA ARG A 167 2.03 12.25 -21.91
C ARG A 167 1.56 11.30 -23.00
N ALA A 168 1.59 11.74 -24.24
CA ALA A 168 1.12 10.96 -25.38
C ALA A 168 2.12 10.99 -26.53
N LEU A 169 2.20 9.86 -27.22
CA LEU A 169 3.02 9.65 -28.41
C LEU A 169 2.15 9.19 -29.58
N SER A 170 2.55 9.56 -30.78
CA SER A 170 1.95 9.12 -32.04
C SER A 170 2.98 9.20 -33.14
N ASP A 171 2.93 8.23 -34.04
CA ASP A 171 3.69 8.24 -35.28
C ASP A 171 2.88 7.56 -36.37
N TYR A 172 3.36 7.71 -37.60
CA TYR A 172 2.74 7.17 -38.78
C TYR A 172 3.73 7.20 -39.94
N ARG A 173 3.44 6.46 -41.01
CA ARG A 173 4.11 6.63 -42.30
C ARG A 173 3.13 6.93 -43.40
N VAL A 174 3.62 7.56 -44.47
CA VAL A 174 2.85 7.87 -45.67
C VAL A 174 3.16 6.85 -46.77
N ALA A 175 2.15 6.12 -47.21
CA ALA A 175 2.17 5.31 -48.41
C ALA A 175 1.88 6.18 -49.64
N VAL A 176 2.94 6.60 -50.32
CA VAL A 176 2.84 7.34 -51.59
C VAL A 176 2.54 6.35 -52.73
N PRO A 177 1.52 6.56 -53.56
CA PRO A 177 1.25 5.69 -54.70
C PRO A 177 2.42 5.59 -55.67
N GLU A 178 2.59 4.43 -56.28
CA GLU A 178 3.52 4.27 -57.39
C GLU A 178 3.01 5.05 -58.61
N GLY A 179 3.84 5.91 -59.18
CA GLY A 179 3.54 6.60 -60.43
C GLY A 179 4.13 5.88 -61.65
N ASP A 180 3.56 6.10 -62.84
CA ASP A 180 4.13 5.63 -64.10
C ASP A 180 5.01 6.73 -64.73
N GLN A 181 6.27 6.46 -65.01
CA GLN A 181 7.17 7.43 -65.67
C GLN A 181 7.47 7.09 -67.12
N THR A 182 6.77 6.10 -67.69
CA THR A 182 7.03 5.57 -69.01
C THR A 182 5.93 5.94 -70.00
N GLY A 183 6.25 5.95 -71.29
CA GLY A 183 5.24 6.17 -72.33
C GLY A 183 4.72 7.61 -72.44
N PRO A 184 3.58 7.79 -73.16
CA PRO A 184 2.98 9.08 -73.48
C PRO A 184 2.19 9.71 -72.33
N HIS A 185 1.80 8.92 -71.33
CA HIS A 185 1.07 9.34 -70.14
C HIS A 185 1.92 8.99 -68.93
N ARG A 186 2.21 9.96 -68.07
CA ARG A 186 3.05 9.75 -66.90
C ARG A 186 2.40 10.34 -65.67
N GLU A 187 2.55 9.66 -64.55
CA GLU A 187 2.07 10.05 -63.25
C GLU A 187 3.23 10.14 -62.26
N ARG A 188 3.22 11.17 -61.43
CA ARG A 188 4.18 11.34 -60.34
C ARG A 188 3.44 11.73 -59.08
N TRP A 189 3.74 11.01 -58.01
CA TRP A 189 3.23 11.29 -56.67
C TRP A 189 4.38 11.72 -55.77
N SER A 190 4.14 12.72 -54.94
CA SER A 190 5.08 13.16 -53.91
C SER A 190 4.32 13.70 -52.71
N ILE A 191 4.90 13.58 -51.53
CA ILE A 191 4.36 14.21 -50.32
C ILE A 191 4.62 15.71 -50.43
N ASP A 192 3.57 16.51 -50.32
CA ASP A 192 3.67 17.97 -50.24
C ASP A 192 3.79 18.41 -48.78
N ARG A 193 2.89 17.90 -47.93
CA ARG A 193 2.88 18.16 -46.49
C ARG A 193 2.37 16.94 -45.73
N THR A 194 2.90 16.73 -44.53
CA THR A 194 2.35 15.76 -43.60
C THR A 194 2.58 16.22 -42.17
N SER A 195 1.62 16.00 -41.27
CA SER A 195 1.72 16.38 -39.86
C SER A 195 0.69 15.67 -38.99
N ILE A 196 1.02 15.51 -37.71
CA ILE A 196 0.04 15.33 -36.64
C ILE A 196 -0.48 16.73 -36.29
N GLU A 197 -1.70 17.05 -36.72
CA GLU A 197 -2.29 18.38 -36.53
C GLU A 197 -2.73 18.61 -35.09
N SER A 198 -3.34 17.60 -34.48
CA SER A 198 -3.78 17.69 -33.09
C SER A 198 -3.64 16.35 -32.36
N MET A 199 -3.37 16.45 -31.07
CA MET A 199 -3.60 15.41 -30.08
C MET A 199 -4.48 16.00 -28.98
N GLU A 200 -5.70 15.51 -28.84
CA GLU A 200 -6.70 16.03 -27.92
C GLU A 200 -6.89 15.08 -26.75
N LEU A 201 -6.69 15.56 -25.53
CA LEU A 201 -7.08 14.86 -24.32
C LEU A 201 -8.54 15.19 -24.03
N SER A 202 -9.37 14.18 -23.86
CA SER A 202 -10.75 14.32 -23.41
C SER A 202 -11.05 13.44 -22.21
N ALA A 203 -12.00 13.89 -21.40
CA ALA A 203 -12.66 13.07 -20.39
C ALA A 203 -14.14 13.43 -20.35
N ASP A 204 -15.00 12.46 -20.03
CA ASP A 204 -16.46 12.63 -19.98
C ASP A 204 -17.06 13.26 -21.25
N GLY A 205 -16.47 12.95 -22.41
CA GLY A 205 -16.90 13.45 -23.72
C GLY A 205 -16.56 14.92 -24.00
N ARG A 206 -15.68 15.55 -23.21
CA ARG A 206 -15.22 16.93 -23.43
C ARG A 206 -13.71 16.97 -23.62
N THR A 207 -13.25 17.69 -24.64
CA THR A 207 -11.83 18.03 -24.79
C THR A 207 -11.39 18.94 -23.63
N ILE A 208 -10.31 18.54 -22.97
CA ILE A 208 -9.72 19.20 -21.81
C ILE A 208 -8.49 20.00 -22.22
N ASP A 209 -7.64 19.40 -23.05
CA ASP A 209 -6.39 20.02 -23.52
C ASP A 209 -6.02 19.50 -24.91
N THR A 210 -5.20 20.27 -25.62
CA THR A 210 -4.81 19.98 -27.00
C THR A 210 -3.33 20.27 -27.22
N GLY A 211 -2.66 19.35 -27.88
CA GLY A 211 -1.27 19.47 -28.33
C GLY A 211 -1.13 19.09 -29.81
N SER A 212 0.10 19.00 -30.29
CA SER A 212 0.41 18.63 -31.69
C SER A 212 1.81 18.02 -31.78
N GLY A 213 2.15 17.43 -32.94
CA GLY A 213 3.45 16.78 -33.16
C GLY A 213 3.45 15.32 -32.72
N HIS A 214 4.61 14.65 -32.77
CA HIS A 214 4.75 13.21 -32.46
C HIS A 214 4.72 12.91 -30.96
N GLN A 215 4.98 13.92 -30.14
CA GLN A 215 4.98 13.83 -28.68
C GLN A 215 4.33 15.07 -28.08
N THR A 216 3.46 14.88 -27.09
CA THR A 216 2.84 16.00 -26.38
C THR A 216 2.56 15.68 -24.91
N THR A 217 2.44 16.72 -24.09
CA THR A 217 2.02 16.64 -22.69
C THR A 217 0.74 17.45 -22.53
N LEU A 218 -0.35 16.77 -22.18
CA LEU A 218 -1.71 17.29 -22.10
C LEU A 218 -2.11 17.36 -20.63
N GLN A 219 -2.54 18.53 -20.16
CA GLN A 219 -2.92 18.77 -18.77
C GLN A 219 -4.41 18.47 -18.54
N TYR A 220 -4.78 18.12 -17.31
CA TYR A 220 -6.16 18.09 -16.86
C TYR A 220 -6.30 18.72 -15.49
N THR A 221 -7.47 19.29 -15.23
CA THR A 221 -7.84 19.84 -13.93
C THR A 221 -9.29 19.50 -13.61
N ASN A 222 -9.65 19.54 -12.32
CA ASN A 222 -11.01 19.32 -11.84
C ASN A 222 -11.64 17.98 -12.28
N LEU A 223 -10.84 16.93 -12.47
CA LEU A 223 -11.38 15.59 -12.67
C LEU A 223 -12.11 15.11 -11.41
N SER A 224 -13.15 14.30 -11.60
CA SER A 224 -13.89 13.66 -10.49
C SER A 224 -14.42 12.28 -10.89
N GLY A 225 -14.74 11.45 -9.91
CA GLY A 225 -15.34 10.13 -10.15
C GLY A 225 -14.36 9.15 -10.81
N SER A 226 -14.82 8.46 -11.87
CA SER A 226 -14.05 7.42 -12.56
C SER A 226 -14.02 7.67 -14.09
N PRO A 227 -13.39 8.77 -14.53
CA PRO A 227 -13.42 9.15 -15.93
C PRO A 227 -12.58 8.20 -16.79
N GLN A 228 -12.93 8.13 -18.07
CA GLN A 228 -12.07 7.56 -19.11
C GLN A 228 -11.30 8.70 -19.78
N LEU A 229 -9.97 8.69 -19.63
CA LEU A 229 -9.09 9.60 -20.35
C LEU A 229 -8.89 9.06 -21.76
N ILE A 230 -9.18 9.87 -22.78
CA ILE A 230 -9.04 9.50 -24.19
C ILE A 230 -8.11 10.52 -24.84
N VAL A 231 -7.04 10.04 -25.47
CA VAL A 231 -6.18 10.84 -26.35
C VAL A 231 -6.55 10.49 -27.77
N GLU A 232 -7.09 11.47 -28.50
CA GLU A 232 -7.42 11.36 -29.92
C GLU A 232 -6.39 12.14 -30.74
N THR A 233 -5.81 11.49 -31.75
CA THR A 233 -4.77 12.08 -32.60
C THR A 233 -5.27 12.18 -34.03
N ASN A 234 -5.21 13.38 -34.61
CA ASN A 234 -5.56 13.63 -36.00
C ASN A 234 -4.30 13.85 -36.85
N ILE A 235 -4.12 12.98 -37.84
CA ILE A 235 -2.99 12.99 -38.77
C ILE A 235 -3.51 13.43 -40.12
N THR A 236 -2.80 14.34 -40.79
CA THR A 236 -3.14 14.80 -42.13
C THR A 236 -1.95 14.68 -43.07
N VAL A 237 -2.25 14.29 -44.31
CA VAL A 237 -1.29 14.29 -45.41
C VAL A 237 -1.89 14.99 -46.62
N THR A 238 -1.04 15.77 -47.28
CA THR A 238 -1.30 16.40 -48.56
C THR A 238 -0.31 15.82 -49.57
N LEU A 239 -0.83 15.11 -50.56
CA LEU A 239 -0.07 14.56 -51.66
C LEU A 239 -0.21 15.46 -52.89
N ARG A 240 0.88 15.59 -53.63
CA ARG A 240 0.90 16.23 -54.94
C ARG A 240 0.92 15.16 -56.02
N HIS A 241 -0.11 15.16 -56.85
CA HIS A 241 -0.23 14.32 -58.03
C HIS A 241 0.06 15.15 -59.27
N VAL A 242 1.03 14.73 -60.08
CA VAL A 242 1.40 15.40 -61.33
C VAL A 242 1.21 14.44 -62.49
N THR A 243 0.25 14.75 -63.36
CA THR A 243 0.02 14.03 -64.61
C THR A 243 0.70 14.78 -65.75
N LEU A 244 1.44 14.05 -66.58
CA LEU A 244 2.10 14.56 -67.77
C LEU A 244 1.61 13.76 -68.99
N ASP A 245 0.99 14.46 -69.93
CA ASP A 245 0.52 13.90 -71.19
C ASP A 245 1.30 14.47 -72.37
N CYS A 246 1.81 13.61 -73.25
CA CYS A 246 2.48 13.98 -74.48
C CYS A 246 1.59 13.68 -75.70
N PRO A 247 0.95 14.69 -76.31
CA PRO A 247 0.13 14.48 -77.51
C PRO A 247 0.94 13.99 -78.73
N ALA A 248 2.23 14.31 -78.80
CA ALA A 248 3.13 14.01 -79.92
C ALA A 248 4.19 12.95 -79.55
N TRP A 249 3.78 11.87 -78.90
CA TRP A 249 4.69 10.83 -78.44
C TRP A 249 5.28 9.99 -79.58
N ASN A 250 6.60 9.80 -79.56
CA ASN A 250 7.30 8.93 -80.49
C ASN A 250 7.67 7.61 -79.81
N SER A 251 6.95 6.54 -80.15
CA SER A 251 7.17 5.21 -79.57
C SER A 251 8.53 4.59 -79.93
N THR A 252 9.13 4.96 -81.06
CA THR A 252 10.42 4.42 -81.50
C THR A 252 11.60 5.04 -80.75
N ARG A 253 11.49 6.34 -80.41
CA ARG A 253 12.54 7.08 -79.67
C ARG A 253 12.27 7.19 -78.18
N SER A 254 11.13 6.68 -77.71
CA SER A 254 10.64 6.85 -76.34
C SER A 254 10.74 8.30 -75.87
N SER A 255 10.34 9.24 -76.73
CA SER A 255 10.46 10.67 -76.47
C SER A 255 9.25 11.46 -76.96
N CYS A 256 9.02 12.62 -76.32
CA CYS A 256 7.98 13.54 -76.73
C CYS A 256 8.51 14.47 -77.82
N GLY A 257 7.79 14.58 -78.94
CA GLY A 257 8.15 15.47 -80.05
C GLY A 257 7.74 16.94 -79.84
N GLY A 258 7.10 17.27 -78.72
CA GLY A 258 6.63 18.61 -78.36
C GLY A 258 6.60 18.81 -76.84
N ASP A 259 5.87 19.82 -76.38
CA ASP A 259 5.71 20.10 -74.95
C ASP A 259 4.80 19.08 -74.26
N TRP A 260 5.08 18.82 -72.97
CA TRP A 260 4.21 18.01 -72.13
C TRP A 260 3.07 18.87 -71.58
N ASN A 261 1.84 18.38 -71.71
CA ASN A 261 0.71 18.92 -70.97
C ASN A 261 0.84 18.50 -69.51
N ARG A 262 0.89 19.48 -68.61
CA ARG A 262 1.10 19.22 -67.18
C ARG A 262 -0.14 19.60 -66.38
N VAL A 263 -0.71 18.63 -65.69
CA VAL A 263 -1.78 18.82 -64.71
C VAL A 263 -1.19 18.55 -63.32
N VAL A 264 -1.54 19.39 -62.36
CA VAL A 264 -1.15 19.22 -60.95
C VAL A 264 -2.40 19.21 -60.11
N GLU A 265 -2.59 18.13 -59.37
CA GLU A 265 -3.69 17.94 -58.42
C GLU A 265 -3.12 17.80 -57.02
N THR A 266 -3.89 18.30 -56.05
CA THR A 266 -3.59 18.15 -54.63
C THR A 266 -4.62 17.21 -54.02
N VAL A 267 -4.14 16.15 -53.36
CA VAL A 267 -4.97 15.15 -52.70
C VAL A 267 -4.74 15.25 -51.21
N GLU A 268 -5.81 15.49 -50.46
CA GLU A 268 -5.77 15.56 -49.00
C GLU A 268 -6.38 14.29 -48.40
N ALA A 269 -5.77 13.80 -47.33
CA ALA A 269 -6.32 12.72 -46.54
C ALA A 269 -6.00 12.93 -45.06
N SER A 270 -6.89 12.43 -44.21
CA SER A 270 -6.70 12.41 -42.77
C SER A 270 -6.97 11.03 -42.18
N LYS A 271 -6.41 10.80 -41.00
CA LYS A 271 -6.64 9.60 -40.19
C LYS A 271 -6.67 10.01 -38.73
N THR A 272 -7.73 9.61 -38.05
CA THR A 272 -7.87 9.75 -36.60
C THR A 272 -7.59 8.40 -35.94
N VAL A 273 -6.80 8.41 -34.88
CA VAL A 273 -6.47 7.24 -34.04
C VAL A 273 -6.60 7.64 -32.57
N SER A 274 -6.88 6.69 -31.69
CA SER A 274 -7.10 7.02 -30.27
C SER A 274 -6.52 5.99 -29.31
N ALA A 275 -6.19 6.45 -28.11
CA ALA A 275 -5.84 5.62 -26.97
C ALA A 275 -6.67 6.04 -25.76
N SER A 276 -7.09 5.07 -24.94
CA SER A 276 -7.88 5.36 -23.76
C SER A 276 -7.35 4.67 -22.50
N GLN A 277 -7.61 5.27 -21.35
CA GLN A 277 -7.27 4.74 -20.04
C GLN A 277 -8.35 5.14 -19.03
N THR A 278 -8.99 4.13 -18.41
CA THR A 278 -9.87 4.37 -17.26
C THR A 278 -9.04 4.66 -16.02
N VAL A 279 -9.46 5.67 -15.26
CA VAL A 279 -8.84 6.08 -13.99
C VAL A 279 -9.90 6.36 -12.93
N VAL A 280 -9.50 6.36 -11.66
CA VAL A 280 -10.33 6.80 -10.53
C VAL A 280 -9.68 8.02 -9.90
N VAL A 281 -10.44 9.08 -9.68
CA VAL A 281 -9.90 10.28 -9.05
C VAL A 281 -9.85 10.06 -7.55
N ASN A 282 -8.64 10.03 -6.99
CA ASN A 282 -8.48 10.12 -5.54
C ASN A 282 -8.74 11.57 -5.13
N GLN A 283 -9.76 11.80 -4.31
CA GLN A 283 -10.04 13.10 -3.70
C GLN A 283 -9.93 12.98 -2.19
N LEU A 284 -8.99 13.73 -1.59
CA LEU A 284 -8.90 13.88 -0.14
C LEU A 284 -10.04 14.80 0.33
N SER A 285 -11.24 14.25 0.44
CA SER A 285 -12.44 14.97 0.86
C SER A 285 -13.12 14.24 2.01
N GLY A 286 -13.88 14.98 2.82
CA GLY A 286 -14.58 14.40 3.96
C GLY A 286 -13.70 14.00 5.14
N ILE A 287 -12.39 14.28 5.15
CA ILE A 287 -11.53 13.97 6.30
C ILE A 287 -12.08 14.65 7.55
N SER A 288 -12.24 13.87 8.62
CA SER A 288 -12.77 14.34 9.90
C SER A 288 -12.03 13.69 11.08
N GLY A 289 -12.40 14.06 12.29
CA GLY A 289 -11.80 13.52 13.51
C GLY A 289 -11.98 14.44 14.71
N ASN A 290 -11.56 13.97 15.87
CA ASN A 290 -11.73 14.65 17.15
C ASN A 290 -10.41 14.61 17.92
N ARG A 291 -10.10 15.71 18.64
CA ARG A 291 -9.00 15.72 19.61
C ARG A 291 -9.44 15.06 20.92
N VAL A 292 -8.48 14.55 21.67
CA VAL A 292 -8.70 13.90 22.95
C VAL A 292 -7.67 14.36 23.99
N GLN A 293 -8.13 14.68 25.19
CA GLN A 293 -7.29 14.91 26.38
C GLN A 293 -7.64 13.92 27.50
N PHE A 294 -6.73 13.76 28.47
CA PHE A 294 -6.85 12.78 29.55
C PHE A 294 -6.72 13.47 30.90
N GLU A 295 -7.77 13.41 31.74
CA GLU A 295 -7.74 14.01 33.09
C GLU A 295 -6.73 13.31 34.00
N ALA A 296 -6.70 11.97 33.97
CA ALA A 296 -5.79 11.19 34.79
C ALA A 296 -4.30 11.35 34.38
N ARG A 297 -4.03 11.91 33.20
CA ARG A 297 -2.68 12.12 32.63
C ARG A 297 -2.65 13.38 31.77
N GLU A 298 -2.50 14.54 32.40
CA GLU A 298 -2.48 15.84 31.73
C GLU A 298 -1.35 15.98 30.68
N ASP A 299 -0.29 15.18 30.78
CA ASP A 299 0.80 15.13 29.79
C ASP A 299 0.46 14.28 28.55
N GLN A 300 -0.70 13.61 28.54
CA GLN A 300 -1.18 12.80 27.43
C GLN A 300 -2.21 13.55 26.59
N VAL A 301 -2.01 13.50 25.27
CA VAL A 301 -2.95 14.02 24.27
C VAL A 301 -3.17 12.96 23.19
N GLY A 302 -4.28 13.05 22.46
CA GLY A 302 -4.56 12.15 21.37
C GLY A 302 -5.56 12.70 20.35
N ALA A 303 -5.80 11.91 19.33
CA ALA A 303 -6.82 12.20 18.34
C ALA A 303 -7.32 10.92 17.67
N VAL A 304 -8.58 10.96 17.24
CA VAL A 304 -9.08 10.06 16.20
C VAL A 304 -9.10 10.81 14.88
N VAL A 305 -8.59 10.19 13.81
CA VAL A 305 -8.63 10.74 12.46
C VAL A 305 -9.33 9.75 11.54
N HIS A 306 -10.22 10.26 10.70
CA HIS A 306 -10.97 9.54 9.67
C HIS A 306 -10.59 10.07 8.28
N PRO A 307 -9.57 9.50 7.60
CA PRO A 307 -9.17 9.93 6.27
C PRO A 307 -10.24 9.83 5.19
N ASN A 308 -11.22 8.92 5.33
CA ASN A 308 -12.33 8.70 4.39
C ASN A 308 -11.92 8.39 2.93
N THR A 309 -10.67 7.98 2.70
CA THR A 309 -10.10 7.57 1.41
C THR A 309 -8.80 6.78 1.64
N GLU A 310 -8.25 6.13 0.61
CA GLU A 310 -6.94 5.50 0.71
C GLU A 310 -5.85 6.56 1.00
N TRP A 311 -5.21 6.41 2.16
CA TRP A 311 -4.19 7.31 2.68
C TRP A 311 -2.88 6.56 2.91
N SER A 312 -1.74 7.23 2.69
CA SER A 312 -0.42 6.66 2.90
C SER A 312 0.19 7.09 4.24
N THR A 313 0.05 8.37 4.59
CA THR A 313 0.65 8.99 5.77
C THR A 313 -0.34 9.97 6.42
N ILE A 314 -0.24 10.10 7.74
CA ILE A 314 -0.84 11.20 8.50
C ILE A 314 0.28 11.87 9.27
N THR A 315 0.55 13.13 8.97
CA THR A 315 1.47 13.99 9.71
C THR A 315 0.70 14.74 10.79
N VAL A 316 1.19 14.66 12.03
CA VAL A 316 0.63 15.36 13.19
C VAL A 316 1.40 16.66 13.42
N ASP A 317 2.72 16.57 13.59
CA ASP A 317 3.55 17.75 13.83
C ASP A 317 4.94 17.57 13.21
N GLY A 318 5.34 18.49 12.33
CA GLY A 318 6.62 18.43 11.61
C GLY A 318 6.92 17.06 10.97
N ASP A 319 7.91 16.35 11.52
CA ASP A 319 8.33 15.01 11.08
C ASP A 319 7.64 13.86 11.83
N VAL A 320 6.78 14.16 12.81
CA VAL A 320 6.00 13.19 13.57
C VAL A 320 4.76 12.76 12.78
N ARG A 321 4.74 11.49 12.41
CA ARG A 321 3.75 10.94 11.48
C ARG A 321 3.42 9.48 11.77
N ALA A 322 2.23 9.06 11.36
CA ALA A 322 1.83 7.66 11.26
C ALA A 322 1.78 7.25 9.77
N ARG A 323 2.24 6.05 9.47
CA ARG A 323 2.14 5.46 8.13
C ARG A 323 1.13 4.33 8.12
N SER A 324 0.37 4.26 7.04
CA SER A 324 -0.52 3.15 6.75
C SER A 324 0.28 1.87 6.41
N ASN A 325 -0.45 0.79 6.15
CA ASN A 325 0.10 -0.46 5.63
C ASN A 325 0.31 -0.44 4.09
N TRP A 326 0.03 0.68 3.41
CA TRP A 326 0.28 0.81 1.98
C TRP A 326 1.77 1.03 1.70
N TRP A 327 2.35 0.10 0.94
CA TRP A 327 3.69 0.20 0.40
C TRP A 327 3.62 0.30 -1.12
N PHE A 328 4.69 0.83 -1.70
CA PHE A 328 4.72 1.17 -3.12
C PHE A 328 5.87 0.46 -3.81
N TYR A 329 5.67 0.04 -5.04
CA TYR A 329 6.75 -0.37 -5.91
C TYR A 329 6.56 0.29 -7.28
N THR A 330 7.52 0.13 -8.15
CA THR A 330 7.48 0.70 -9.49
C THR A 330 7.83 -0.38 -10.48
N ALA A 331 7.12 -0.39 -11.60
CA ALA A 331 7.39 -1.31 -12.69
C ALA A 331 7.21 -0.61 -14.02
N GLY A 332 8.02 -0.96 -15.02
CA GLY A 332 7.83 -0.57 -16.41
C GLY A 332 6.52 -1.10 -16.97
N ARG A 333 6.06 -0.43 -18.02
CA ARG A 333 4.79 -0.76 -18.64
C ARG A 333 4.97 -1.84 -19.71
N SER A 334 4.15 -2.90 -19.63
CA SER A 334 4.07 -3.94 -20.65
C SER A 334 3.86 -3.37 -22.06
N GLY A 335 4.63 -3.87 -23.02
CA GLY A 335 4.57 -3.47 -24.43
C GLY A 335 5.47 -2.30 -24.81
N TRP A 336 6.24 -1.76 -23.85
CA TRP A 336 7.19 -0.67 -24.05
C TRP A 336 8.66 -1.11 -23.97
N GLN A 337 8.93 -2.39 -23.77
CA GLN A 337 10.30 -2.93 -23.72
C GLN A 337 11.01 -2.82 -25.07
N THR A 338 10.26 -2.88 -26.17
CA THR A 338 10.79 -2.85 -27.53
C THR A 338 10.03 -1.90 -28.43
N MET A 339 10.76 -1.21 -29.31
CA MET A 339 10.20 -0.37 -30.37
C MET A 339 10.30 -1.09 -31.71
N LEU A 340 9.31 -0.89 -32.55
CA LEU A 340 9.30 -1.35 -33.93
C LEU A 340 9.39 -0.15 -34.84
N THR A 341 10.21 -0.27 -35.88
CA THR A 341 10.34 0.69 -36.97
C THR A 341 9.81 0.04 -38.24
N SER A 342 8.70 0.54 -38.77
CA SER A 342 8.05 0.02 -39.97
C SER A 342 8.19 0.98 -41.14
N THR A 343 8.60 0.42 -42.27
CA THR A 343 8.64 1.06 -43.60
C THR A 343 7.66 0.35 -44.52
N ALA A 344 7.57 0.75 -45.79
CA ALA A 344 6.68 0.09 -46.75
C ALA A 344 6.95 -1.41 -46.96
N THR A 345 8.19 -1.88 -46.74
CA THR A 345 8.61 -3.25 -47.09
C THR A 345 9.24 -4.04 -45.95
N ASN A 346 9.55 -3.38 -44.84
CA ASN A 346 10.27 -4.00 -43.74
C ASN A 346 9.86 -3.42 -42.39
N THR A 347 9.92 -4.28 -41.37
CA THR A 347 9.76 -3.91 -39.96
C THR A 347 10.97 -4.43 -39.20
N SER A 348 11.70 -3.53 -38.54
CA SER A 348 12.79 -3.89 -37.62
C SER A 348 12.37 -3.70 -36.17
N ARG A 349 12.94 -4.50 -35.27
CA ARG A 349 12.71 -4.43 -33.82
C ARG A 349 14.00 -4.02 -33.13
N THR A 350 13.91 -3.08 -32.20
CA THR A 350 15.01 -2.65 -31.34
C THR A 350 14.55 -2.60 -29.89
N GLU A 351 15.50 -2.53 -28.96
CA GLU A 351 15.18 -2.11 -27.61
C GLU A 351 14.54 -0.72 -27.61
N SER A 352 13.63 -0.49 -26.67
CA SER A 352 12.93 0.77 -26.62
C SER A 352 13.83 1.89 -26.13
N SER A 353 13.81 3.02 -26.85
CA SER A 353 14.45 4.26 -26.44
C SER A 353 13.65 5.01 -25.38
N VAL A 354 12.42 4.57 -25.08
CA VAL A 354 11.57 5.13 -24.03
C VAL A 354 10.85 4.02 -23.25
N ARG A 355 10.98 4.01 -21.94
CA ARG A 355 10.43 2.97 -21.05
C ARG A 355 9.67 3.63 -19.89
N PRO A 356 8.35 3.85 -20.03
CA PRO A 356 7.56 4.47 -18.97
C PRO A 356 7.41 3.54 -17.77
N VAL A 357 7.62 4.09 -16.58
CA VAL A 357 7.47 3.44 -15.29
C VAL A 357 6.14 3.82 -14.64
N GLN A 358 5.49 2.86 -14.00
CA GLN A 358 4.23 3.00 -13.27
C GLN A 358 4.45 2.79 -11.78
N VAL A 359 3.79 3.59 -10.95
CA VAL A 359 3.80 3.41 -9.49
C VAL A 359 2.64 2.50 -9.12
N HIS A 360 2.92 1.48 -8.32
CA HIS A 360 1.96 0.53 -7.78
C HIS A 360 1.88 0.66 -6.26
N ALA A 361 0.71 0.40 -5.69
CA ALA A 361 0.49 0.33 -4.25
C ALA A 361 -0.09 -1.04 -3.88
N PHE A 362 0.43 -1.65 -2.82
CA PHE A 362 -0.03 -2.94 -2.31
C PHE A 362 -0.09 -2.91 -0.77
N PRO A 363 -0.99 -3.68 -0.15
CA PRO A 363 -1.03 -3.78 1.30
C PRO A 363 0.11 -4.69 1.75
N SER A 364 1.04 -4.16 2.54
CA SER A 364 2.15 -4.91 3.12
C SER A 364 1.72 -5.68 4.36
N GLN A 365 2.42 -6.77 4.67
CA GLN A 365 2.32 -7.47 5.96
C GLN A 365 2.73 -6.58 7.14
N GLN A 366 3.53 -5.55 6.90
CA GLN A 366 3.89 -4.59 7.92
C GLN A 366 2.66 -3.78 8.34
N ALA A 367 2.32 -3.89 9.63
CA ALA A 367 1.27 -3.10 10.24
C ALA A 367 1.58 -1.59 10.16
N PRO A 368 0.55 -0.73 10.24
CA PRO A 368 0.72 0.72 10.39
C PRO A 368 1.72 1.04 11.51
N TYR A 369 2.59 2.02 11.27
CA TYR A 369 3.71 2.30 12.17
C TYR A 369 4.10 3.77 12.21
N VAL A 370 4.82 4.15 13.26
CA VAL A 370 5.41 5.48 13.43
C VAL A 370 6.89 5.40 13.03
N PRO A 371 7.30 5.98 11.89
CA PRO A 371 8.69 5.94 11.43
C PRO A 371 9.62 6.87 12.21
N THR A 372 9.09 7.77 13.04
CA THR A 372 9.90 8.69 13.83
C THR A 372 10.59 7.94 14.96
N GLU A 373 11.91 8.11 15.05
CA GLU A 373 12.71 7.49 16.11
C GLU A 373 12.29 7.96 17.50
N PRO A 374 12.51 7.14 18.55
CA PRO A 374 12.35 7.60 19.92
C PRO A 374 13.22 8.82 20.22
N THR A 375 12.72 9.71 21.08
CA THR A 375 13.50 10.79 21.68
C THR A 375 14.70 10.24 22.46
N ASP A 376 15.67 11.11 22.81
CA ASP A 376 16.86 10.73 23.60
C ASP A 376 16.51 10.00 24.92
N ASN A 377 15.33 10.27 25.48
CA ASN A 377 14.80 9.64 26.69
C ASN A 377 14.08 8.30 26.44
N GLY A 378 14.16 7.75 25.22
CA GLY A 378 13.51 6.51 24.81
C GLY A 378 11.98 6.61 24.59
N LYS A 379 11.38 7.78 24.78
CA LYS A 379 9.93 7.99 24.54
C LYS A 379 9.67 8.15 23.05
N ARG A 380 8.67 7.42 22.52
CA ARG A 380 8.19 7.60 21.15
C ARG A 380 7.31 8.86 21.07
N PRO A 381 7.48 9.70 20.04
CA PRO A 381 6.74 10.95 19.94
C PRO A 381 5.26 10.76 19.58
N LEU A 382 4.91 9.60 19.05
CA LEU A 382 3.55 9.23 18.66
C LEU A 382 3.36 7.73 18.86
N VAL A 383 2.15 7.35 19.26
CA VAL A 383 1.69 5.97 19.41
C VAL A 383 0.44 5.80 18.57
N ILE A 384 0.40 4.72 17.79
CA ILE A 384 -0.84 4.26 17.14
C ILE A 384 -1.53 3.35 18.14
N GLU A 385 -2.66 3.81 18.66
CA GLU A 385 -3.46 3.04 19.63
C GLU A 385 -4.27 1.95 18.92
N GLU A 386 -4.82 2.28 17.76
CA GLU A 386 -5.59 1.35 16.94
C GLU A 386 -5.74 1.91 15.51
N THR A 387 -5.75 1.01 14.53
CA THR A 387 -6.30 1.28 13.19
C THR A 387 -7.47 0.34 12.94
N TRP A 388 -8.58 0.86 12.41
CA TRP A 388 -9.74 0.04 12.10
C TRP A 388 -10.36 0.45 10.78
N GLY A 389 -11.19 -0.46 10.26
CA GLY A 389 -11.88 -0.32 9.00
C GLY A 389 -12.32 -1.69 8.50
N THR A 390 -12.39 -1.83 7.17
CA THR A 390 -12.90 -3.06 6.56
C THR A 390 -11.79 -4.09 6.38
N LYS A 391 -12.01 -5.31 6.87
CA LYS A 391 -11.10 -6.43 6.61
C LYS A 391 -11.31 -6.95 5.19
N GLN A 392 -10.23 -7.02 4.42
CA GLN A 392 -10.24 -7.46 3.02
C GLN A 392 -9.23 -8.58 2.79
N SER A 393 -9.44 -9.37 1.74
CA SER A 393 -8.45 -10.33 1.25
C SER A 393 -7.30 -9.60 0.55
N GLY A 394 -6.08 -10.10 0.68
CA GLY A 394 -4.93 -9.55 -0.03
C GLY A 394 -4.99 -9.79 -1.54
N PRO A 395 -4.41 -8.91 -2.36
CA PRO A 395 -4.18 -9.17 -3.78
C PRO A 395 -3.11 -10.25 -3.98
N SER A 396 -3.14 -10.89 -5.15
CA SER A 396 -1.97 -11.57 -5.70
C SER A 396 -1.21 -10.59 -6.59
N LEU A 397 0.09 -10.42 -6.34
CA LEU A 397 0.94 -9.62 -7.22
C LEU A 397 1.38 -10.46 -8.44
N PRO A 398 1.80 -9.82 -9.56
CA PRO A 398 2.36 -10.54 -10.70
C PRO A 398 3.56 -11.40 -10.28
N ALA A 399 3.79 -12.52 -10.99
CA ALA A 399 4.74 -13.55 -10.57
C ALA A 399 6.21 -13.11 -10.55
N ASN A 400 6.53 -12.03 -11.26
CA ASN A 400 7.85 -11.40 -11.31
C ASN A 400 8.00 -10.23 -10.33
N ILE A 401 7.02 -9.99 -9.46
CA ILE A 401 7.15 -9.03 -8.37
C ILE A 401 7.40 -9.81 -7.08
N ASP A 402 8.62 -9.76 -6.55
CA ASP A 402 9.03 -10.46 -5.32
C ASP A 402 8.69 -9.65 -4.06
N LEU A 403 7.40 -9.35 -3.90
CA LEU A 403 6.87 -8.64 -2.74
C LEU A 403 5.73 -9.41 -2.10
N GLU A 404 5.78 -9.53 -0.78
CA GLU A 404 4.71 -10.19 -0.03
C GLU A 404 3.58 -9.21 0.33
N SER A 405 2.40 -9.44 -0.26
CA SER A 405 1.19 -8.73 0.12
C SER A 405 0.48 -9.37 1.32
N ALA A 406 -0.08 -8.55 2.21
CA ALA A 406 -0.86 -9.02 3.35
C ALA A 406 -2.18 -9.66 2.92
N ASN A 407 -2.44 -10.88 3.41
CA ASN A 407 -3.71 -11.57 3.20
C ASN A 407 -4.15 -12.35 4.45
N PRO A 408 -5.22 -11.93 5.16
CA PRO A 408 -6.03 -10.73 4.94
C PRO A 408 -5.32 -9.45 5.43
N TYR A 409 -5.86 -8.28 5.08
CA TYR A 409 -5.43 -6.98 5.61
C TYR A 409 -6.63 -6.14 6.07
N VAL A 410 -6.37 -5.10 6.86
CA VAL A 410 -7.38 -4.10 7.25
C VAL A 410 -7.17 -2.87 6.37
N ASN A 411 -8.17 -2.54 5.54
CA ASN A 411 -8.22 -1.25 4.87
C ASN A 411 -8.70 -0.23 5.92
N ALA A 412 -7.74 0.47 6.52
CA ALA A 412 -7.98 1.37 7.65
C ALA A 412 -8.63 2.67 7.16
N ASP A 413 -9.91 2.84 7.45
CA ASP A 413 -10.65 4.08 7.22
C ASP A 413 -10.50 5.08 8.39
N SER A 414 -9.93 4.61 9.52
CA SER A 414 -9.82 5.35 10.76
C SER A 414 -8.58 4.94 11.56
N ILE A 415 -8.05 5.88 12.35
CA ILE A 415 -6.88 5.67 13.20
C ILE A 415 -6.97 6.49 14.48
N ALA A 416 -6.58 5.87 15.60
CA ALA A 416 -6.42 6.52 16.90
C ALA A 416 -4.94 6.71 17.21
N LEU A 417 -4.57 7.92 17.57
CA LEU A 417 -3.22 8.35 17.84
C LEU A 417 -3.13 8.96 19.25
N SER A 418 -2.03 8.71 19.95
CA SER A 418 -1.74 9.37 21.22
C SER A 418 -0.28 9.78 21.33
N SER A 419 0.01 10.74 22.20
CA SER A 419 1.36 11.19 22.53
C SER A 419 1.46 11.61 23.98
N THR A 420 2.66 11.47 24.55
CA THR A 420 3.05 12.00 25.88
C THR A 420 4.21 12.98 25.79
N THR A 421 4.56 13.39 24.58
CA THR A 421 5.67 14.32 24.30
C THR A 421 5.24 15.54 23.50
N LEU A 422 4.13 15.41 22.77
CA LEU A 422 3.50 16.52 22.05
C LEU A 422 2.48 17.22 22.96
N ASP A 423 2.23 18.49 22.69
CA ASP A 423 1.19 19.26 23.37
C ASP A 423 -0.16 19.16 22.64
N GLU A 424 -1.20 19.76 23.22
CA GLU A 424 -2.56 19.78 22.64
C GLU A 424 -2.59 20.45 21.25
N SER A 425 -1.69 21.41 21.01
CA SER A 425 -1.67 22.16 19.75
C SER A 425 -1.27 21.28 18.56
N ALA A 426 -0.46 20.25 18.80
CA ALA A 426 0.01 19.31 17.77
C ALA A 426 -1.13 18.54 17.08
N PHE A 427 -2.25 18.29 17.75
CA PHE A 427 -3.41 17.59 17.16
C PHE A 427 -4.49 18.55 16.65
N ARG A 428 -4.28 19.87 16.69
CA ARG A 428 -5.26 20.85 16.17
C ARG A 428 -5.47 20.69 14.67
N GLU A 429 -4.39 20.47 13.95
CA GLU A 429 -4.40 20.23 12.52
C GLU A 429 -3.61 18.96 12.23
N VAL A 430 -4.11 18.15 11.30
CA VAL A 430 -3.39 16.99 10.79
C VAL A 430 -3.34 17.08 9.28
N THR A 431 -2.22 16.64 8.71
CA THR A 431 -2.08 16.56 7.25
C THR A 431 -2.16 15.11 6.82
N VAL A 432 -3.22 14.77 6.09
CA VAL A 432 -3.40 13.46 5.47
C VAL A 432 -2.78 13.49 4.08
N GLN A 433 -1.91 12.52 3.77
CA GLN A 433 -1.40 12.29 2.42
C GLN A 433 -2.05 11.06 1.81
N GLY A 434 -2.50 11.18 0.56
CA GLY A 434 -3.10 10.08 -0.19
C GLY A 434 -2.10 9.02 -0.63
N ILE A 435 -2.59 7.99 -1.32
CA ILE A 435 -1.76 7.01 -2.02
C ILE A 435 -1.21 7.51 -3.35
N VAL A 436 -1.72 8.63 -3.88
CA VAL A 436 -1.16 9.26 -5.09
C VAL A 436 -0.20 10.37 -4.67
N ARG A 437 0.94 10.49 -5.38
CA ARG A 437 1.95 11.51 -5.06
C ARG A 437 1.36 12.93 -5.14
N GLU A 438 1.90 13.83 -4.31
CA GLU A 438 1.52 15.26 -4.23
C GLU A 438 0.07 15.53 -3.78
N GLN A 439 -0.66 14.48 -3.43
CA GLN A 439 -1.98 14.60 -2.87
C GLN A 439 -1.89 14.69 -1.35
N SER A 440 -2.14 15.88 -0.80
CA SER A 440 -2.23 16.10 0.64
C SER A 440 -3.34 17.07 0.99
N ARG A 441 -3.89 16.92 2.19
CA ARG A 441 -4.87 17.86 2.74
C ARG A 441 -4.66 18.02 4.24
N THR A 442 -4.50 19.26 4.66
CA THR A 442 -4.50 19.64 6.07
C THR A 442 -5.93 19.92 6.51
N VAL A 443 -6.33 19.34 7.63
CA VAL A 443 -7.65 19.57 8.22
C VAL A 443 -7.52 19.88 9.70
N SER A 444 -8.37 20.77 10.18
CA SER A 444 -8.53 21.01 11.61
C SER A 444 -9.45 19.94 12.20
N LEU A 445 -9.01 19.32 13.29
CA LEU A 445 -9.84 18.34 14.01
C LEU A 445 -10.88 19.04 14.89
N SER A 446 -12.02 18.38 15.08
CA SER A 446 -13.14 18.87 15.88
C SER A 446 -12.75 19.12 17.33
N GLU A 447 -13.64 19.81 18.06
CA GLU A 447 -13.46 20.10 19.48
C GLU A 447 -13.18 18.85 20.32
N GLN A 448 -12.47 19.11 21.40
CA GLN A 448 -11.78 18.12 22.21
C GLN A 448 -12.76 17.32 23.07
N GLN A 449 -12.68 15.99 22.97
CA GLN A 449 -13.27 15.08 23.94
C GLN A 449 -12.32 14.89 25.11
N THR A 450 -12.86 14.74 26.33
CA THR A 450 -12.06 14.48 27.53
C THR A 450 -12.27 13.05 27.99
N VAL A 451 -11.19 12.30 28.13
CA VAL A 451 -11.16 11.00 28.81
C VAL A 451 -11.20 11.26 30.31
N ARG A 452 -12.37 11.03 30.89
CA ARG A 452 -12.68 11.43 32.26
C ARG A 452 -12.05 10.48 33.26
N GLU A 453 -11.52 11.02 34.34
CA GLU A 453 -10.97 10.20 35.42
C GLU A 453 -12.08 9.46 36.16
N THR A 454 -11.81 8.21 36.54
CA THR A 454 -12.76 7.40 37.31
C THR A 454 -12.16 6.97 38.63
N ASN A 455 -13.04 6.73 39.60
CA ASN A 455 -12.70 6.16 40.89
C ASN A 455 -13.44 4.83 41.07
N LEU A 456 -12.68 3.77 41.32
CA LEU A 456 -13.23 2.46 41.70
C LEU A 456 -13.23 2.37 43.22
N THR A 457 -14.36 2.02 43.82
CA THR A 457 -14.44 1.70 45.25
C THR A 457 -14.95 0.28 45.45
N LEU A 458 -14.17 -0.53 46.16
CA LEU A 458 -14.49 -1.90 46.53
C LEU A 458 -14.94 -1.98 47.99
N SER A 459 -16.02 -2.71 48.22
CA SER A 459 -16.52 -3.01 49.56
C SER A 459 -16.80 -4.51 49.69
N VAL A 460 -16.20 -5.13 50.71
CA VAL A 460 -16.51 -6.52 51.06
C VAL A 460 -17.75 -6.51 51.94
N THR A 461 -18.87 -6.97 51.38
CA THR A 461 -20.18 -6.96 52.04
C THR A 461 -20.38 -8.20 52.92
N GLU A 462 -19.88 -9.35 52.47
CA GLU A 462 -19.89 -10.61 53.20
C GLU A 462 -18.57 -11.33 52.99
N ALA A 463 -18.04 -12.00 54.02
CA ALA A 463 -16.82 -12.80 53.91
C ALA A 463 -16.83 -13.98 54.90
N ASN A 464 -16.35 -15.12 54.42
CA ASN A 464 -16.03 -16.30 55.21
C ASN A 464 -14.74 -16.96 54.68
N ALA A 465 -14.34 -18.10 55.26
CA ALA A 465 -13.11 -18.79 54.89
C ALA A 465 -13.06 -19.30 53.43
N THR A 466 -14.21 -19.41 52.77
CA THR A 466 -14.34 -20.00 51.42
C THR A 466 -14.85 -19.01 50.38
N HIS A 467 -15.53 -17.93 50.78
CA HIS A 467 -16.18 -16.99 49.86
C HIS A 467 -16.21 -15.58 50.45
N ALA A 468 -16.06 -14.56 49.60
CA ALA A 468 -16.41 -13.18 49.89
C ALA A 468 -17.27 -12.57 48.79
N VAL A 469 -18.29 -11.81 49.18
CA VAL A 469 -19.13 -11.02 48.28
C VAL A 469 -18.59 -9.61 48.25
N VAL A 470 -18.11 -9.19 47.08
CA VAL A 470 -17.47 -7.89 46.86
C VAL A 470 -18.36 -7.06 45.96
N ARG A 471 -18.68 -5.85 46.43
CA ARG A 471 -19.40 -4.83 45.67
C ARG A 471 -18.39 -3.79 45.19
N ALA A 472 -18.29 -3.65 43.88
CA ALA A 472 -17.58 -2.58 43.20
C ALA A 472 -18.56 -1.47 42.80
N THR A 473 -18.16 -0.23 43.01
CA THR A 473 -18.85 0.96 42.52
C THR A 473 -17.83 1.81 41.74
N VAL A 474 -18.19 2.25 40.55
CA VAL A 474 -17.34 3.10 39.70
C VAL A 474 -18.05 4.43 39.49
N THR A 475 -17.37 5.51 39.85
CA THR A 475 -17.86 6.88 39.67
C THR A 475 -16.85 7.71 38.88
N GLU A 476 -17.35 8.74 38.20
CA GLU A 476 -16.51 9.78 37.61
C GLU A 476 -15.95 10.68 38.71
N ASN A 477 -14.66 11.02 38.63
CA ASN A 477 -13.95 11.65 39.76
C ASN A 477 -14.39 13.10 40.02
N GLU A 478 -14.73 13.86 38.97
CA GLU A 478 -15.12 15.27 39.13
C GLU A 478 -16.58 15.46 39.56
N THR A 479 -17.49 14.61 39.07
CA THR A 479 -18.94 14.78 39.22
C THR A 479 -19.57 13.82 40.23
N ASP A 480 -18.84 12.77 40.65
CA ASP A 480 -19.35 11.62 41.38
C ASP A 480 -20.48 10.85 40.65
N ASP A 481 -20.69 11.11 39.35
CA ASP A 481 -21.71 10.45 38.55
C ASP A 481 -21.35 8.97 38.33
N ALA A 482 -22.38 8.12 38.30
CA ALA A 482 -22.20 6.68 38.13
C ALA A 482 -21.74 6.33 36.70
N VAL A 483 -20.61 5.62 36.59
CA VAL A 483 -20.10 5.14 35.29
C VAL A 483 -20.81 3.85 34.90
N THR A 484 -21.58 3.86 33.82
CA THR A 484 -22.44 2.73 33.43
C THR A 484 -21.86 1.85 32.32
N THR A 485 -20.68 2.20 31.79
CA THR A 485 -20.01 1.49 30.69
C THR A 485 -18.70 0.85 31.17
N GLY A 486 -18.18 -0.12 30.42
CA GLY A 486 -16.95 -0.85 30.79
C GLY A 486 -17.20 -2.07 31.68
N ARG A 487 -16.14 -2.58 32.30
CA ARG A 487 -16.16 -3.81 33.11
C ARG A 487 -15.25 -3.69 34.32
N VAL A 488 -15.60 -4.40 35.39
CA VAL A 488 -14.76 -4.53 36.59
C VAL A 488 -14.26 -5.96 36.71
N THR A 489 -12.96 -6.12 36.89
CA THR A 489 -12.30 -7.39 37.16
C THR A 489 -11.92 -7.46 38.64
N ILE A 490 -12.36 -8.50 39.35
CA ILE A 490 -12.02 -8.75 40.76
C ILE A 490 -11.62 -10.22 40.87
N GLY A 491 -10.38 -10.47 41.28
CA GLY A 491 -9.80 -11.83 41.18
C GLY A 491 -9.82 -12.31 39.73
N ASN A 492 -10.43 -13.47 39.47
CA ASN A 492 -10.54 -14.06 38.12
C ASN A 492 -11.93 -13.85 37.49
N GLN A 493 -12.76 -12.98 38.06
CA GLN A 493 -14.11 -12.71 37.56
C GLN A 493 -14.18 -11.30 36.96
N THR A 494 -14.83 -11.19 35.80
CA THR A 494 -15.02 -9.92 35.09
C THR A 494 -16.50 -9.67 34.86
N THR A 495 -17.03 -8.62 35.47
CA THR A 495 -18.47 -8.33 35.52
C THR A 495 -18.74 -6.96 34.90
N ALA A 496 -19.83 -6.86 34.13
CA ALA A 496 -20.28 -5.58 33.58
C ALA A 496 -20.93 -4.72 34.68
N LEU A 497 -20.83 -3.40 34.55
CA LEU A 497 -21.50 -2.45 35.44
C LEU A 497 -23.00 -2.40 35.13
N ASN A 498 -23.82 -2.17 36.16
CA ASN A 498 -25.24 -1.90 36.00
C ASN A 498 -25.52 -0.39 35.80
N SER A 499 -26.80 -0.02 35.70
CA SER A 499 -27.24 1.37 35.51
C SER A 499 -26.86 2.34 36.65
N SER A 500 -26.38 1.83 37.77
CA SER A 500 -25.91 2.61 38.91
C SER A 500 -24.39 2.54 39.07
N GLY A 501 -23.67 2.08 38.04
CA GLY A 501 -22.21 1.95 38.07
C GLY A 501 -21.70 0.92 39.06
N MET A 502 -22.50 -0.11 39.35
CA MET A 502 -22.13 -1.16 40.30
C MET A 502 -21.94 -2.52 39.64
N ALA A 503 -21.01 -3.30 40.18
CA ALA A 503 -20.88 -4.73 39.94
C ALA A 503 -20.77 -5.47 41.28
N VAL A 504 -21.43 -6.63 41.39
CA VAL A 504 -21.34 -7.51 42.57
C VAL A 504 -20.78 -8.84 42.11
N THR A 505 -19.79 -9.36 42.84
CA THR A 505 -19.10 -10.60 42.48
C THR A 505 -18.81 -11.43 43.73
N THR A 506 -18.70 -12.74 43.56
CA THR A 506 -18.36 -13.66 44.65
C THR A 506 -16.99 -14.28 44.40
N VAL A 507 -16.02 -13.94 45.25
CA VAL A 507 -14.65 -14.42 45.18
C VAL A 507 -14.49 -15.66 46.06
N SER A 508 -14.08 -16.79 45.48
CA SER A 508 -13.75 -18.00 46.23
C SER A 508 -12.35 -17.91 46.83
N TYR A 509 -12.21 -18.43 48.05
CA TYR A 509 -10.97 -18.42 48.84
C TYR A 509 -10.28 -17.04 48.86
N PRO A 510 -10.98 -15.99 49.32
CA PRO A 510 -10.49 -14.63 49.19
C PRO A 510 -9.23 -14.44 50.05
N ALA A 511 -8.22 -13.78 49.49
CA ALA A 511 -7.06 -13.33 50.25
C ALA A 511 -7.46 -12.22 51.24
N ILE A 512 -6.56 -11.89 52.18
CA ILE A 512 -6.76 -10.80 53.17
C ILE A 512 -7.08 -9.45 52.50
N ALA A 513 -6.62 -9.28 51.27
CA ALA A 513 -6.93 -8.14 50.42
C ALA A 513 -7.48 -8.62 49.08
N VAL A 514 -8.58 -8.02 48.65
CA VAL A 514 -9.18 -8.23 47.32
C VAL A 514 -8.88 -7.00 46.48
N ARG A 515 -8.12 -7.19 45.40
CA ARG A 515 -7.87 -6.16 44.39
C ARG A 515 -8.94 -6.24 43.30
N GLY A 516 -9.35 -5.08 42.82
CA GLY A 516 -10.20 -4.93 41.64
C GLY A 516 -9.65 -3.88 40.71
N GLN A 517 -9.96 -4.03 39.43
CA GLN A 517 -9.59 -3.13 38.36
C GLN A 517 -10.79 -2.84 37.48
N TYR A 518 -11.09 -1.56 37.27
CA TYR A 518 -12.02 -1.10 36.27
C TYR A 518 -11.31 -0.96 34.93
N THR A 519 -11.89 -1.55 33.89
CA THR A 519 -11.45 -1.46 32.50
C THR A 519 -12.53 -0.75 31.69
N SER A 520 -12.23 0.46 31.23
CA SER A 520 -13.12 1.25 30.39
C SER A 520 -13.19 0.72 28.96
N ALA A 521 -14.20 1.19 28.21
CA ALA A 521 -14.18 1.04 26.77
C ALA A 521 -13.03 1.89 26.18
N ALA A 522 -12.43 1.40 25.08
CA ALA A 522 -11.38 2.15 24.40
C ALA A 522 -11.88 3.54 23.99
N TRP A 523 -11.13 4.59 24.30
CA TRP A 523 -11.57 5.97 24.16
C TRP A 523 -11.90 6.37 22.71
N TRP A 524 -11.30 5.69 21.74
CA TRP A 524 -11.56 5.88 20.30
C TRP A 524 -12.80 5.14 19.78
N ARG A 525 -13.56 4.44 20.63
CA ARG A 525 -14.78 3.69 20.26
C ARG A 525 -16.02 4.09 21.07
N THR A 526 -15.97 5.22 21.79
CA THR A 526 -17.05 5.68 22.66
C THR A 526 -17.16 7.20 22.64
N ASP A 527 -18.37 7.71 22.78
CA ASP A 527 -18.62 9.16 22.92
C ASP A 527 -18.38 9.66 24.36
N GLN A 528 -18.36 8.73 25.32
CA GLN A 528 -18.07 9.00 26.73
C GLN A 528 -16.86 8.15 27.17
N PRO A 529 -15.63 8.65 26.94
CA PRO A 529 -14.42 7.93 27.30
C PRO A 529 -14.05 8.14 28.77
N TYR A 530 -13.62 7.06 29.42
CA TYR A 530 -13.23 7.02 30.83
C TYR A 530 -11.84 6.41 31.00
N SER A 531 -11.10 6.82 32.02
CA SER A 531 -9.83 6.19 32.41
C SER A 531 -10.07 4.90 33.19
N ALA A 532 -9.09 3.99 33.18
CA ALA A 532 -9.08 2.83 34.05
C ALA A 532 -8.74 3.25 35.50
N SER A 533 -9.25 2.50 36.48
CA SER A 533 -9.01 2.76 37.91
C SER A 533 -8.88 1.44 38.68
N GLU A 534 -8.17 1.46 39.81
CA GLU A 534 -7.92 0.29 40.65
C GLU A 534 -8.22 0.60 42.11
N ASP A 535 -8.64 -0.42 42.86
CA ASP A 535 -8.81 -0.32 44.31
C ASP A 535 -8.56 -1.68 44.99
N VAL A 536 -8.33 -1.62 46.30
CA VAL A 536 -8.05 -2.78 47.15
C VAL A 536 -8.88 -2.72 48.43
N ALA A 537 -9.81 -3.66 48.58
CA ALA A 537 -10.58 -3.83 49.81
C ALA A 537 -9.97 -4.90 50.72
N LYS A 538 -9.98 -4.68 52.03
CA LYS A 538 -9.58 -5.71 53.01
C LYS A 538 -10.77 -6.60 53.33
N THR A 539 -10.56 -7.92 53.33
CA THR A 539 -11.54 -8.84 53.91
C THR A 539 -11.50 -8.74 55.43
N PRO A 540 -12.65 -8.78 56.12
CA PRO A 540 -12.69 -8.89 57.58
C PRO A 540 -11.77 -10.01 58.06
N ALA A 541 -10.89 -9.71 59.00
CA ALA A 541 -9.98 -10.72 59.53
C ALA A 541 -10.78 -11.77 60.30
N ASN A 542 -10.72 -13.01 59.83
CA ASN A 542 -11.41 -14.14 60.44
C ASN A 542 -10.56 -14.67 61.61
N PHE A 543 -10.37 -13.83 62.64
CA PHE A 543 -9.76 -14.29 63.89
C PHE A 543 -10.80 -15.11 64.67
N PRO A 544 -10.42 -16.26 65.27
CA PRO A 544 -11.29 -16.93 66.22
C PRO A 544 -11.69 -15.94 67.31
N ASP A 545 -12.97 -15.96 67.71
CA ASP A 545 -13.42 -15.07 68.78
C ASP A 545 -12.60 -15.31 70.06
N LEU A 546 -12.52 -14.30 70.93
CA LEU A 546 -11.76 -14.39 72.18
C LEU A 546 -12.18 -15.62 73.00
N LYS A 547 -13.46 -16.02 72.91
CA LYS A 547 -14.03 -17.16 73.63
C LYS A 547 -13.47 -18.49 73.14
N SER A 548 -13.30 -18.65 71.83
CA SER A 548 -12.73 -19.81 71.15
C SER A 548 -11.23 -19.91 71.41
N LEU A 549 -10.55 -18.77 71.46
CA LEU A 549 -9.13 -18.68 71.82
C LEU A 549 -8.91 -19.04 73.30
N ILE A 550 -9.74 -18.52 74.21
CA ILE A 550 -9.75 -18.91 75.62
C ILE A 550 -10.07 -20.40 75.78
N GLN A 551 -11.07 -20.90 75.05
CA GLN A 551 -11.47 -22.31 75.11
C GLN A 551 -10.36 -23.23 74.60
N LEU A 552 -9.65 -22.86 73.53
CA LEU A 552 -8.47 -23.58 73.05
C LEU A 552 -7.38 -23.61 74.13
N VAL A 553 -7.05 -22.47 74.75
CA VAL A 553 -6.05 -22.39 75.83
C VAL A 553 -6.47 -23.25 77.03
N VAL A 554 -7.72 -23.16 77.45
CA VAL A 554 -8.27 -23.93 78.58
C VAL A 554 -8.28 -25.42 78.29
N VAL A 555 -8.74 -25.84 77.12
CA VAL A 555 -8.74 -27.26 76.70
C VAL A 555 -7.32 -27.78 76.62
N THR A 556 -6.38 -26.99 76.07
CA THR A 556 -4.97 -27.37 75.99
C THR A 556 -4.37 -27.52 77.39
N MET A 557 -4.56 -26.54 78.28
CA MET A 557 -4.13 -26.66 79.68
C MET A 557 -4.74 -27.88 80.37
N LEU A 558 -6.04 -28.13 80.20
CA LEU A 558 -6.73 -29.30 80.77
C LEU A 558 -6.21 -30.63 80.23
N TRP A 559 -5.78 -30.67 78.96
CA TRP A 559 -5.17 -31.85 78.36
C TRP A 559 -3.76 -32.14 78.91
N PHE A 560 -2.99 -31.09 79.22
CA PHE A 560 -1.64 -31.23 79.77
C PHE A 560 -1.60 -31.33 81.29
N ILE A 561 -2.67 -30.98 82.02
CA ILE A 561 -2.76 -31.14 83.47
C ILE A 561 -2.50 -32.59 83.92
N PRO A 562 -3.12 -33.64 83.33
CA PRO A 562 -2.83 -35.03 83.69
C PRO A 562 -1.37 -35.40 83.48
N VAL A 563 -0.73 -34.93 82.40
CA VAL A 563 0.69 -35.17 82.11
C VAL A 563 1.57 -34.45 83.12
N ALA A 564 1.26 -33.19 83.44
CA ALA A 564 1.98 -32.42 84.46
C ALA A 564 1.85 -33.07 85.85
N VAL A 565 0.65 -33.55 86.22
CA VAL A 565 0.42 -34.28 87.48
C VAL A 565 1.13 -35.63 87.49
N LEU A 566 1.17 -36.34 86.36
CA LEU A 566 1.89 -37.61 86.26
C LEU A 566 3.40 -37.40 86.36
N VAL A 567 3.95 -36.39 85.67
CA VAL A 567 5.37 -35.99 85.77
C VAL A 567 5.73 -35.53 87.18
N PHE A 568 4.89 -34.71 87.83
CA PHE A 568 5.10 -34.26 89.20
C PHE A 568 4.94 -35.40 90.22
N GLY A 569 4.01 -36.32 90.00
CA GLY A 569 3.83 -37.53 90.80
C GLY A 569 5.00 -38.51 90.65
N PHE A 570 5.52 -38.66 89.44
CA PHE A 570 6.71 -39.45 89.16
C PHE A 570 7.96 -38.84 89.80
N ASP A 571 8.12 -37.51 89.73
CA ASP A 571 9.21 -36.77 90.38
C ASP A 571 9.12 -36.86 91.92
N TYR A 572 7.92 -36.78 92.48
CA TYR A 572 7.71 -36.97 93.92
C TYR A 572 8.06 -38.40 94.38
N MET A 573 7.68 -39.41 93.59
CA MET A 573 8.01 -40.81 93.88
C MET A 573 9.50 -41.15 93.68
N SER A 574 10.20 -40.46 92.77
CA SER A 574 11.65 -40.63 92.54
C SER A 574 12.51 -39.74 93.45
N GLY A 575 11.92 -38.99 94.38
CA GLY A 575 12.67 -38.13 95.30
C GLY A 575 13.26 -36.86 94.68
N GLY A 576 12.71 -36.39 93.55
CA GLY A 576 13.10 -35.16 92.88
C GLY A 576 14.21 -35.31 91.83
N GLU A 577 14.59 -36.54 91.46
CA GLU A 577 15.64 -36.80 90.46
C GLU A 577 15.23 -36.45 89.01
N LEU A 578 13.93 -36.39 88.70
CA LEU A 578 13.44 -36.26 87.33
C LEU A 578 13.35 -34.80 86.86
N LEU A 579 12.90 -33.90 87.74
CA LEU A 579 12.77 -32.46 87.49
C LEU A 579 13.88 -31.65 88.19
N GLY A 580 14.77 -32.30 88.93
CA GLY A 580 15.90 -31.65 89.63
C GLY A 580 15.50 -30.85 90.87
N LEU A 581 14.30 -31.07 91.42
CA LEU A 581 13.77 -30.37 92.60
C LEU A 581 14.22 -31.06 93.90
N THR A 582 15.53 -31.29 94.08
CA THR A 582 16.05 -31.79 95.36
C THR A 582 16.12 -30.67 96.39
N LYS A 583 15.44 -30.86 97.53
CA LYS A 583 15.66 -30.03 98.73
C LYS A 583 17.07 -30.30 99.26
N ARG A 584 18.03 -29.45 98.88
CA ARG A 584 19.29 -29.31 99.63
C ARG A 584 18.99 -28.64 100.97
N THR A 585 18.98 -29.41 102.05
CA THR A 585 19.42 -28.96 103.37
C THR A 585 20.91 -29.15 103.49
#